data_AF-A0AB37D6I2-F1
#
_entry.id   AF-A0AB37D6I2-F1
#
_cell.length_a   1.000
_cell.length_b   1.000
_cell.length_c   1.000
_cell.angle_alpha   90.00
_cell.angle_beta   90.00
_cell.angle_gamma   90.00
#
_symmetry.space_group_name_H-M   'P 1'
#
loop_
_entity.id
_entity.type
_entity.pdbx_description
1 polymer ?
#
loop_
_entity_poly.entity_id
_entity_poly.type
_entity_poly.pdbx_seq_one_letter_code
_entity_poly.pdbx_strand_id
1 'polypeptide(L)'
;MKKRDLIKLVILVSTLVLAGCGGSGNNAEEDNSEGKTEDATVKINQGDYVLQEGETVEDGEGYLALNVGIKNNTEETLQVLASELSLYDSDDNQIANADIYTDDDDFEMFRGTNLSGGKSTSGYVVFKVDKDKKYH
;
A
#
# COMPACT_ATOMS: atom_id res chain seq x y z
N MET A 1 -25.22 4.66 19.35
CA MET A 1 -24.03 5.35 18.81
C MET A 1 -22.81 4.59 19.26
N LYS A 2 -22.29 3.68 18.43
CA LYS A 2 -21.05 2.94 18.72
C LYS A 2 -19.87 3.85 18.33
N LYS A 3 -18.94 4.00 19.26
CA LYS A 3 -17.74 4.84 19.12
C LYS A 3 -16.87 4.17 18.07
N ARG A 4 -16.54 4.88 16.98
CA ARG A 4 -15.63 4.39 15.95
C ARG A 4 -14.22 4.61 16.49
N ASP A 5 -13.71 3.64 17.24
CA ASP A 5 -12.32 3.66 17.66
C ASP A 5 -11.47 3.47 16.40
N LEU A 6 -10.67 4.48 16.04
CA LEU A 6 -9.71 4.39 14.94
C LEU A 6 -8.71 3.28 15.27
N ILE A 7 -8.82 2.13 14.59
CA ILE A 7 -7.86 1.05 14.67
C ILE A 7 -6.56 1.53 13.99
N LYS A 8 -5.56 1.91 14.79
CA LYS A 8 -4.21 2.19 14.32
C LYS A 8 -3.45 0.87 14.20
N LEU A 9 -3.51 0.25 13.02
CA LEU A 9 -2.73 -0.95 12.70
C LEU A 9 -1.39 -0.50 12.09
N VAL A 10 -0.28 -0.73 12.79
CA VAL A 10 1.08 -0.46 12.32
C VAL A 10 1.62 -1.75 11.69
N ILE A 11 1.99 -1.72 10.41
CA ILE A 11 2.52 -2.88 9.68
C ILE A 11 3.99 -2.61 9.40
N LEU A 12 4.87 -3.25 10.16
CA LEU A 12 6.31 -3.15 9.93
C LEU A 12 6.66 -3.80 8.59
N VAL A 13 6.78 -2.99 7.53
CA VAL A 13 7.25 -3.44 6.21
C VAL A 13 8.76 -3.62 6.30
N SER A 14 9.18 -4.88 6.46
CA SER A 14 10.58 -5.23 6.27
C SER A 14 10.91 -5.17 4.78
N THR A 15 12.17 -4.85 4.49
CA THR A 15 12.65 -4.25 3.24
C THR A 15 12.25 -5.03 1.99
N LEU A 16 11.43 -4.40 1.12
CA LEU A 16 11.32 -4.81 -0.27
C LEU A 16 12.61 -4.43 -1.00
N VAL A 17 13.51 -5.40 -1.18
CA VAL A 17 14.64 -5.25 -2.12
C VAL A 17 14.07 -5.45 -3.52
N LEU A 18 13.56 -4.37 -4.10
CA LEU A 18 13.10 -4.34 -5.48
C LEU A 18 14.31 -4.14 -6.38
N ALA A 19 14.88 -5.27 -6.82
CA ALA A 19 15.91 -5.27 -7.83
C ALA A 19 15.34 -4.61 -9.10
N GLY A 20 15.95 -3.49 -9.51
CA GLY A 20 15.61 -2.81 -10.75
C GLY A 20 15.58 -3.79 -11.93
N CYS A 21 14.55 -3.67 -12.76
CA CYS A 21 14.31 -4.56 -13.89
C CYS A 21 15.51 -4.55 -14.85
N GLY A 22 16.29 -5.63 -14.81
CA GLY A 22 17.56 -5.72 -15.53
C GLY A 22 18.18 -7.11 -15.46
N GLY A 23 17.38 -8.16 -15.72
CA GLY A 23 17.89 -9.49 -16.02
C GLY A 23 17.91 -10.48 -14.86
N SER A 24 17.15 -11.56 -15.06
CA SER A 24 17.33 -12.92 -14.53
C SER A 24 17.65 -13.07 -13.03
N GLY A 25 16.60 -13.41 -12.27
CA GLY A 25 16.71 -14.33 -11.14
C GLY A 25 17.08 -13.72 -9.80
N ASN A 26 16.10 -13.11 -9.13
CA ASN A 26 15.83 -13.43 -7.73
C ASN A 26 14.39 -13.00 -7.43
N ASN A 27 13.53 -13.97 -7.08
CA ASN A 27 12.20 -13.64 -6.56
C ASN A 27 12.40 -12.72 -5.37
N ALA A 28 11.72 -11.56 -5.37
CA ALA A 28 11.56 -10.77 -4.17
C ALA A 28 11.11 -11.73 -3.06
N GLU A 29 11.90 -11.80 -1.98
CA GLU A 29 11.52 -12.59 -0.81
C GLU A 29 10.12 -12.13 -0.40
N GLU A 30 9.20 -13.10 -0.32
CA GLU A 30 7.81 -12.92 0.06
C GLU A 30 7.78 -12.52 1.54
N ASP A 31 8.07 -11.24 1.79
CA ASP A 31 7.97 -10.68 3.13
C ASP A 31 6.49 -10.64 3.49
N ASN A 32 6.10 -11.53 4.41
CA ASN A 32 4.72 -11.71 4.83
C ASN A 32 4.33 -10.57 5.80
N SER A 33 4.40 -9.33 5.34
CA SER A 33 3.86 -8.15 6.04
C SER A 33 2.33 -8.19 6.01
N GLU A 34 1.77 -9.06 6.85
CA GLU A 34 0.35 -9.21 7.13
C GLU A 34 0.04 -8.63 8.52
N GLY A 35 -0.79 -7.59 8.55
CA GLY A 35 -1.42 -7.08 9.76
C GLY A 35 -2.82 -7.65 9.91
N LYS A 36 -3.20 -8.11 11.11
CA LYS A 36 -4.51 -8.72 11.35
C LYS A 36 -5.16 -8.20 12.62
N THR A 37 -6.45 -7.89 12.49
CA THR A 37 -7.37 -7.62 13.60
C THR A 37 -8.56 -8.58 13.55
N GLU A 38 -9.48 -8.46 14.50
CA GLU A 38 -10.76 -9.17 14.46
C GLU A 38 -11.60 -8.76 13.24
N ASP A 39 -11.49 -7.49 12.81
CA ASP A 39 -12.33 -6.93 11.75
C ASP A 39 -11.72 -7.11 10.36
N ALA A 40 -10.40 -7.02 10.22
CA ALA A 40 -9.74 -7.05 8.92
C ALA A 40 -8.36 -7.70 8.94
N THR A 41 -7.96 -8.22 7.78
CA THR A 41 -6.56 -8.60 7.49
C THR A 41 -6.08 -7.72 6.35
N VAL A 42 -4.90 -7.12 6.52
CA VAL A 42 -4.23 -6.28 5.52
C VAL A 42 -2.88 -6.90 5.21
N LYS A 43 -2.58 -7.09 3.93
CA LYS A 43 -1.32 -7.66 3.43
C LYS A 43 -0.76 -6.76 2.35
N ILE A 44 0.56 -6.58 2.32
CA ILE A 44 1.25 -6.06 1.13
C ILE A 44 1.50 -7.23 0.19
N ASN A 45 0.83 -7.24 -0.97
CA ASN A 45 0.99 -8.29 -1.96
C ASN A 45 2.24 -8.06 -2.83
N GLN A 46 2.51 -6.80 -3.13
CA GLN A 46 3.58 -6.33 -3.99
C GLN A 46 3.86 -4.86 -3.69
N GLY A 47 5.09 -4.41 -3.92
CA GLY A 47 5.42 -3.00 -3.97
C GLY A 47 6.38 -2.77 -5.13
N ASP A 48 6.27 -1.63 -5.81
CA ASP A 48 7.13 -1.25 -6.92
C ASP A 48 7.38 0.25 -6.91
N TYR A 49 8.53 0.68 -7.42
CA TYR A 49 8.75 2.08 -7.74
C TYR A 49 8.18 2.38 -9.12
N VAL A 50 7.26 3.35 -9.19
CA VAL A 50 6.61 3.78 -10.43
C VAL A 50 7.02 5.21 -10.76
N LEU A 51 6.89 5.57 -12.04
CA LEU A 51 7.11 6.93 -12.53
C LEU A 51 6.05 7.23 -13.58
N GLN A 52 5.36 8.36 -13.43
CA GLN A 52 4.40 8.83 -14.43
C GLN A 52 5.12 9.21 -15.73
N GLU A 53 4.50 8.95 -16.88
CA GLU A 53 5.06 9.38 -18.14
C GLU A 53 5.23 10.90 -18.16
N GLY A 54 6.42 11.35 -18.59
CA GLY A 54 6.76 12.77 -18.65
C GLY A 54 7.14 13.40 -17.30
N GLU A 55 7.04 12.68 -16.18
CA GLU A 55 7.54 13.16 -14.89
C GLU A 55 8.99 12.73 -14.63
N THR A 56 9.70 13.57 -13.88
CA THR A 56 11.05 13.31 -13.39
C THR A 56 11.05 13.46 -11.88
N VAL A 57 11.60 12.48 -11.18
CA VAL A 57 11.83 12.52 -9.73
C VAL A 57 13.28 12.93 -9.46
N GLU A 58 13.51 13.66 -8.38
CA GLU A 58 14.88 14.00 -7.96
C GLU A 58 15.68 12.74 -7.62
N ASP A 59 17.01 12.83 -7.69
CA ASP A 59 17.89 11.74 -7.30
C ASP A 59 17.63 11.35 -5.83
N GLY A 60 17.32 10.07 -5.60
CA GLY A 60 16.95 9.55 -4.28
C GLY A 60 15.44 9.54 -3.99
N GLU A 61 14.62 10.29 -4.73
CA GLU A 61 13.16 10.25 -4.58
C GLU A 61 12.50 9.21 -5.49
N GLY A 62 11.29 8.77 -5.13
CA GLY A 62 10.46 7.92 -5.98
C GLY A 62 8.99 7.87 -5.54
N TYR A 63 8.15 7.32 -6.41
CA TYR A 63 6.78 6.96 -6.06
C TYR A 63 6.72 5.46 -5.78
N LEU A 64 6.47 5.09 -4.53
CA LEU A 64 6.29 3.71 -4.10
C LEU A 64 4.81 3.34 -4.23
N ALA A 65 4.49 2.48 -5.20
CA ALA A 65 3.17 1.90 -5.37
C ALA A 65 3.10 0.58 -4.61
N LEU A 66 2.17 0.46 -3.67
CA LEU A 66 1.94 -0.75 -2.88
C LEU A 66 0.61 -1.37 -3.28
N ASN A 67 0.62 -2.63 -3.74
CA ASN A 67 -0.59 -3.41 -3.89
C ASN A 67 -1.03 -3.93 -2.53
N VAL A 68 -2.04 -3.29 -1.94
CA VAL A 68 -2.55 -3.63 -0.62
C VAL A 68 -3.73 -4.59 -0.79
N GLY A 69 -3.59 -5.80 -0.26
CA GLY A 69 -4.67 -6.78 -0.13
C GLY A 69 -5.41 -6.60 1.19
N ILE A 70 -6.74 -6.57 1.15
CA ILE A 70 -7.58 -6.35 2.33
C ILE A 70 -8.67 -7.41 2.35
N LYS A 71 -8.84 -8.07 3.50
CA LYS A 71 -9.90 -9.04 3.76
C LYS A 71 -10.77 -8.55 4.90
N ASN A 72 -12.08 -8.56 4.70
CA ASN A 72 -13.06 -8.37 5.75
C ASN A 72 -13.23 -9.69 6.52
N ASN A 73 -12.89 -9.70 7.81
CA ASN A 73 -12.98 -10.88 8.68
C ASN A 73 -14.34 -10.97 9.39
N THR A 74 -15.21 -9.97 9.24
CA THR A 74 -16.55 -9.93 9.81
C THR A 74 -17.61 -10.46 8.83
N GLU A 75 -18.85 -10.59 9.31
CA GLU A 75 -20.03 -10.89 8.46
C GLU A 75 -20.66 -9.60 7.87
N GLU A 76 -20.38 -8.44 8.48
CA GLU A 76 -20.94 -7.15 8.09
C GLU A 76 -20.19 -6.55 6.90
N THR A 77 -20.73 -5.48 6.30
CA THR A 77 -20.01 -4.76 5.24
C THR A 77 -18.95 -3.85 5.85
N LEU A 78 -17.70 -3.99 5.38
CA LEU A 78 -16.58 -3.12 5.73
C LEU A 78 -16.37 -2.10 4.62
N GLN A 79 -16.50 -0.81 4.93
CA GLN A 79 -16.08 0.25 4.02
C GLN A 79 -14.58 0.45 4.16
N VAL A 80 -13.88 0.53 3.04
CA VAL A 80 -12.45 0.81 2.98
C VAL A 80 -12.22 1.98 2.02
N LEU A 81 -11.51 3.00 2.48
CA LEU A 81 -11.10 4.14 1.66
C LEU A 81 -9.57 4.20 1.55
N ALA A 82 -9.06 4.62 0.40
CA ALA A 82 -7.62 4.79 0.21
C ALA A 82 -7.01 5.80 1.19
N SER A 83 -7.76 6.83 1.56
CA SER A 83 -7.37 7.83 2.55
C SER A 83 -7.18 7.29 3.97
N GLU A 84 -7.66 6.07 4.25
CA GLU A 84 -7.48 5.39 5.53
C GLU A 84 -6.21 4.52 5.55
N LEU A 85 -5.56 4.35 4.39
CA LEU A 85 -4.28 3.66 4.24
C LEU A 85 -3.17 4.71 4.28
N SER A 86 -2.26 4.60 5.23
CA SER A 86 -1.19 5.57 5.45
C SER A 86 0.14 4.86 5.64
N LEU A 87 1.18 5.48 5.14
CA LEU A 87 2.57 5.04 5.31
C LEU A 87 3.24 5.97 6.32
N TYR A 88 4.05 5.43 7.20
CA TYR A 88 4.81 6.18 8.19
C TYR A 88 6.31 6.01 7.92
N ASP A 89 7.07 7.08 8.13
CA ASP A 89 8.54 6.96 8.18
C ASP A 89 9.00 6.41 9.53
N SER A 90 10.31 6.17 9.65
CA SER A 90 10.92 5.62 10.87
C SER A 90 10.78 6.54 12.10
N ASP A 91 10.41 7.80 11.92
CA ASP A 91 10.17 8.79 12.98
C ASP A 91 8.66 8.95 13.28
N ASP A 92 7.82 8.05 12.78
CA ASP A 92 6.35 8.04 12.90
C ASP A 92 5.67 9.27 12.26
N ASN A 93 6.32 9.92 11.29
CA ASN A 93 5.65 10.95 10.49
C ASN A 93 4.80 10.30 9.41
N GLN A 94 3.54 10.72 9.31
CA GLN A 94 2.61 10.24 8.30
C GLN A 94 2.98 10.80 6.92
N ILE A 95 3.02 9.92 5.93
CA ILE A 95 3.22 10.23 4.52
C ILE A 95 1.85 10.15 3.83
N ALA A 96 1.46 11.25 3.20
CA ALA A 96 0.22 11.29 2.43
C ALA A 96 0.33 10.42 1.17
N ASN A 97 -0.78 9.80 0.81
CA ASN A 97 -0.94 9.16 -0.48
C ASN A 97 -0.83 10.20 -1.61
N ALA A 98 -0.15 9.83 -2.69
CA ALA A 98 -0.03 10.60 -3.91
C ALA A 98 -1.06 10.11 -4.93
N ASP A 99 -1.71 11.04 -5.62
CA ASP A 99 -2.54 10.71 -6.78
C ASP A 99 -1.66 10.65 -8.03
N ILE A 100 -1.67 9.49 -8.68
CA ILE A 100 -1.05 9.27 -9.98
C ILE A 100 -2.16 9.20 -11.04
N TYR A 101 -2.02 10.00 -12.08
CA TYR A 101 -2.87 9.99 -13.26
C TYR A 101 -2.14 9.31 -14.41
N THR A 102 -2.73 8.22 -14.92
CA THR A 102 -2.31 7.60 -16.17
C THR A 102 -3.43 7.81 -17.18
N ASP A 103 -3.08 8.16 -18.42
CA ASP A 103 -4.04 8.23 -19.53
C ASP A 103 -4.43 6.82 -20.04
N ASP A 104 -3.63 5.81 -19.68
CA ASP A 104 -3.85 4.41 -20.00
C ASP A 104 -4.45 3.63 -18.81
N ASP A 105 -5.34 2.69 -19.10
CA ASP A 105 -6.04 1.82 -18.14
C ASP A 105 -5.11 0.74 -17.50
N ASP A 106 -3.82 0.75 -17.82
CA ASP A 106 -2.85 -0.26 -17.39
C ASP A 106 -2.48 -0.16 -15.91
N PHE A 107 -2.78 0.97 -15.26
CA PHE A 107 -2.58 1.17 -13.82
C PHE A 107 -3.79 1.85 -13.16
N GLU A 108 -4.44 1.15 -12.23
CA GLU A 108 -5.58 1.68 -11.48
C GLU A 108 -5.25 1.81 -9.99
N MET A 109 -5.40 3.03 -9.47
CA MET A 109 -5.29 3.28 -8.04
C MET A 109 -6.54 2.82 -7.29
N PHE A 110 -6.32 2.19 -6.14
CA PHE A 110 -7.38 1.90 -5.19
C PHE A 110 -7.95 3.22 -4.66
N ARG A 111 -9.24 3.45 -4.88
CA ARG A 111 -9.96 4.62 -4.34
C ARG A 111 -10.75 4.27 -3.08
N GLY A 112 -11.40 3.12 -3.10
CA GLY A 112 -12.19 2.60 -2.00
C GLY A 112 -13.24 1.63 -2.48
N THR A 113 -13.78 0.84 -1.55
CA THR A 113 -14.83 -0.14 -1.83
C THR A 113 -15.65 -0.46 -0.59
N ASN A 114 -16.82 -1.06 -0.80
CA ASN A 114 -17.60 -1.69 0.25
C ASN A 114 -17.43 -3.20 0.14
N LEU A 115 -16.73 -3.79 1.09
CA LEU A 115 -16.36 -5.19 1.11
C LEU A 115 -17.35 -5.98 1.95
N SER A 116 -18.15 -6.83 1.33
CA SER A 116 -19.06 -7.74 2.05
C SER A 116 -18.30 -8.68 2.99
N GLY A 117 -18.99 -9.22 3.98
CA GLY A 117 -18.41 -10.12 4.98
C GLY A 117 -17.63 -11.30 4.37
N GLY A 118 -16.45 -11.57 4.90
CA GLY A 118 -15.56 -12.65 4.46
C GLY A 118 -14.89 -12.45 3.09
N LYS A 119 -15.16 -11.35 2.38
CA LYS A 119 -14.59 -11.08 1.05
C LYS A 119 -13.23 -10.38 1.14
N SER A 120 -12.50 -10.43 0.04
CA SER A 120 -11.21 -9.76 -0.13
C SER A 120 -11.21 -8.85 -1.35
N THR A 121 -10.38 -7.82 -1.29
CA THR A 121 -10.08 -6.90 -2.40
C THR A 121 -8.58 -6.59 -2.40
N SER A 122 -8.08 -6.02 -3.48
CA SER A 122 -6.72 -5.52 -3.57
C SER A 122 -6.65 -4.35 -4.54
N GLY A 123 -5.72 -3.44 -4.33
CA GLY A 123 -5.42 -2.39 -5.29
C GLY A 123 -4.19 -1.59 -4.89
N TYR A 124 -3.73 -0.72 -5.79
CA TYR A 124 -2.53 0.07 -5.57
C TYR A 124 -2.80 1.36 -4.82
N VAL A 125 -1.96 1.66 -3.83
CA VAL A 125 -1.86 2.97 -3.18
C VAL A 125 -0.44 3.48 -3.38
N VAL A 126 -0.28 4.76 -3.70
CA VAL A 126 1.02 5.32 -4.05
C VAL A 126 1.47 6.36 -3.04
N PHE A 127 2.75 6.38 -2.71
CA PHE A 127 3.37 7.34 -1.80
C PHE A 127 4.62 7.94 -2.43
N LYS A 128 4.82 9.25 -2.29
CA LYS A 128 6.12 9.86 -2.61
C LYS A 128 7.08 9.61 -1.45
N VAL A 129 8.22 8.99 -1.74
CA VAL A 129 9.18 8.52 -0.74
C VAL A 129 10.62 8.81 -1.14
N ASP A 130 11.50 8.73 -0.16
CA ASP A 130 12.95 8.67 -0.32
C ASP A 130 13.35 7.19 -0.36
N LYS A 131 14.00 6.77 -1.45
CA LYS A 131 14.32 5.37 -1.75
C LYS A 131 15.30 4.74 -0.76
N ASP A 132 16.07 5.57 -0.04
CA ASP A 132 17.10 5.12 0.90
C ASP A 132 16.57 5.03 2.35
N LYS A 133 15.27 5.30 2.57
CA LYS A 133 14.62 5.26 3.88
C LYS A 133 13.73 4.03 4.08
N LYS A 134 13.33 3.81 5.34
CA LYS A 134 12.44 2.72 5.75
C LYS A 134 11.09 3.26 6.19
N TYR A 135 10.06 2.45 5.97
CA TYR A 135 8.66 2.79 6.16
C TYR A 135 7.85 1.66 6.80
N HIS A 136 6.74 1.99 7.46
CA HIS A 136 5.82 1.05 8.14
C HIS A 136 4.37 1.55 8.20
#